data_AF-A0A3A0E3J0-F1
#
_entry.id   AF-A0A3A0E3J0-F1
#
_cell.length_a   1.000
_cell.length_b   1.000
_cell.length_c   1.000
_cell.angle_alpha   90.00
_cell.angle_beta   90.00
_cell.angle_gamma   90.00
#
_symmetry.space_group_name_H-M   'P 1'
#
loop_
_entity.id
_entity.type
_entity.pdbx_description
1 polymer ?
#
loop_
_entity_poly.entity_id
_entity_poly.type
_entity_poly.pdbx_seq_one_letter_code
_entity_poly.pdbx_strand_id
1 'polypeptide(L)'
;MTAKTALAADTRQAPPPDRTSQTDDERIKDIIPLPPPEHLIRFFPIRGTPMETLVVDTRRRIRQILHGKDDRLLVVIGPCSIHDPAAAMDYARRLKPLRDRHAGTLEVVMRVYFEKPRTTVGWKGLINDPYLDESFRIDEGLRIARQLLLDINRLGLPAGSEFLDVISPQYIGDLISWGAIGARTTESQVHRELASGLSAPIGFKNGTDGNIKIA
;
A
#
# COMPACT_ATOMS: atom_id res chain seq x y z
N MET A 1 5.83 -66.36 -2.42
CA MET A 1 4.49 -65.73 -2.35
C MET A 1 4.68 -64.31 -1.86
N THR A 2 4.07 -63.39 -2.59
CA THR A 2 4.40 -61.97 -2.72
C THR A 2 3.94 -61.13 -1.53
N ALA A 3 4.85 -60.31 -1.00
CA ALA A 3 4.54 -59.21 -0.10
C ALA A 3 3.78 -58.13 -0.89
N LYS A 4 2.55 -57.83 -0.48
CA LYS A 4 1.77 -56.69 -1.00
C LYS A 4 2.05 -55.48 -0.12
N THR A 5 2.95 -54.62 -0.59
CA THR A 5 3.09 -53.24 -0.12
C THR A 5 1.80 -52.49 -0.44
N ALA A 6 1.04 -52.10 0.58
CA ALA A 6 -0.10 -51.23 0.40
C ALA A 6 0.42 -49.81 0.08
N LEU A 7 0.15 -49.32 -1.13
CA LEU A 7 0.37 -47.92 -1.47
C LEU A 7 -0.50 -47.07 -0.54
N ALA A 8 0.12 -46.09 0.11
CA ALA A 8 -0.59 -45.01 0.79
C ALA A 8 -1.55 -44.36 -0.21
N ALA A 9 -2.83 -44.38 0.14
CA ALA A 9 -3.86 -43.71 -0.63
C ALA A 9 -3.54 -42.22 -0.68
N ASP A 10 -3.28 -41.73 -1.89
CA ASP A 10 -3.33 -40.32 -2.25
C ASP A 10 -4.71 -39.78 -1.84
N THR A 11 -4.76 -39.14 -0.67
CA THR A 11 -5.94 -38.39 -0.22
C THR A 11 -6.06 -37.17 -1.11
N ARG A 12 -6.62 -37.36 -2.31
CA ARG A 12 -7.09 -36.25 -3.13
C ARG A 12 -8.16 -35.53 -2.32
N GLN A 13 -7.74 -34.45 -1.69
CA GLN A 13 -8.60 -33.49 -1.04
C GLN A 13 -9.69 -33.10 -2.04
N ALA A 14 -10.96 -33.17 -1.63
CA ALA A 14 -12.07 -32.77 -2.49
C ALA A 14 -11.81 -31.34 -3.02
N PRO A 15 -12.14 -31.05 -4.29
CA PRO A 15 -11.94 -29.71 -4.83
C PRO A 15 -12.67 -28.69 -3.95
N PRO A 16 -12.13 -27.46 -3.80
CA PRO A 16 -12.82 -26.40 -3.08
C PRO A 16 -14.25 -26.25 -3.59
N PRO A 17 -15.24 -25.96 -2.73
CA PRO A 17 -16.64 -25.87 -3.12
C PRO A 17 -16.90 -24.81 -4.22
N ASP A 18 -15.97 -23.89 -4.39
CA ASP A 18 -16.04 -22.77 -5.34
C ASP A 18 -15.46 -23.11 -6.72
N ARG A 19 -14.84 -24.29 -6.89
CA ARG A 19 -14.27 -24.72 -8.16
C ARG A 19 -15.38 -25.09 -9.14
N THR A 20 -15.56 -24.27 -10.18
CA THR A 20 -16.68 -24.38 -11.12
C THR A 20 -16.56 -25.52 -12.12
N SER A 21 -15.33 -25.94 -12.44
CA SER A 21 -15.05 -26.98 -13.44
C SER A 21 -13.62 -27.53 -13.34
N GLN A 22 -13.29 -28.54 -14.17
CA GLN A 22 -11.93 -29.06 -14.26
C GLN A 22 -10.92 -28.01 -14.76
N THR A 23 -11.37 -27.07 -15.59
CA THR A 23 -10.55 -25.99 -16.14
C THR A 23 -10.36 -24.82 -15.16
N ASP A 24 -11.02 -24.86 -14.01
CA ASP A 24 -10.97 -23.83 -12.98
C ASP A 24 -9.89 -24.12 -11.94
N ASP A 25 -9.21 -23.08 -11.46
CA ASP A 25 -8.16 -23.13 -10.41
C ASP A 25 -7.01 -24.15 -10.62
N GLU A 26 -6.73 -24.58 -11.85
CA GLU A 26 -5.69 -25.59 -12.15
C GLU A 26 -4.27 -25.23 -11.65
N ARG A 27 -3.98 -23.94 -11.46
CA ARG A 27 -2.69 -23.42 -10.99
C ARG A 27 -2.79 -22.63 -9.68
N ILE A 28 -3.91 -22.75 -8.97
CA ILE A 28 -4.14 -22.03 -7.72
C ILE A 28 -3.91 -22.99 -6.54
N LYS A 29 -3.02 -22.61 -5.63
CA LYS A 29 -2.74 -23.39 -4.42
C LYS A 29 -3.83 -23.23 -3.37
N ASP A 30 -4.27 -21.99 -3.16
CA ASP A 30 -5.28 -21.63 -2.17
C ASP A 30 -5.88 -20.26 -2.49
N ILE A 31 -7.13 -20.03 -2.07
CA ILE A 31 -7.84 -18.74 -2.13
C ILE A 31 -8.42 -18.46 -0.76
N ILE A 32 -7.91 -17.42 -0.10
CA ILE A 32 -8.36 -17.02 1.22
C ILE A 32 -9.16 -15.72 1.08
N PRO A 33 -10.45 -15.70 1.47
CA PRO A 33 -11.24 -14.48 1.46
C PRO A 33 -10.65 -13.41 2.37
N LEU A 34 -10.54 -12.18 1.87
CA LEU A 34 -10.16 -11.03 2.68
C LEU A 34 -11.39 -10.38 3.33
N PRO A 35 -11.27 -9.85 4.56
CA PRO A 35 -12.34 -9.07 5.16
C PRO A 35 -12.61 -7.83 4.29
N PRO A 36 -13.87 -7.45 4.06
CA PRO A 36 -14.18 -6.29 3.23
C PRO A 36 -13.61 -5.00 3.84
N PRO A 37 -13.28 -3.98 3.02
CA PRO A 37 -12.68 -2.73 3.51
C PRO A 37 -13.47 -2.05 4.62
N GLU A 38 -14.81 -2.12 4.55
CA GLU A 38 -15.69 -1.55 5.57
C GLU A 38 -15.47 -2.12 6.97
N HIS A 39 -15.04 -3.38 7.10
CA HIS A 39 -14.76 -3.96 8.41
C HIS A 39 -13.56 -3.25 9.03
N LEU A 40 -12.47 -3.06 8.29
CA LEU A 40 -11.31 -2.32 8.79
C LEU A 40 -11.66 -0.86 9.05
N ILE A 41 -12.34 -0.19 8.12
CA ILE A 41 -12.66 1.24 8.25
C ILE A 41 -13.54 1.51 9.48
N ARG A 42 -14.49 0.63 9.82
CA ARG A 42 -15.35 0.78 11.01
C ARG A 42 -14.58 0.78 12.32
N PHE A 43 -13.52 -0.02 12.45
CA PHE A 43 -12.66 -0.03 13.65
C PHE A 43 -11.64 1.12 13.67
N PHE A 44 -11.43 1.76 12.53
CA PHE A 44 -10.41 2.77 12.29
C PHE A 44 -10.98 4.01 11.58
N PRO A 45 -12.01 4.69 12.14
CA PRO A 45 -12.67 5.80 11.47
C PRO A 45 -11.83 7.08 11.55
N ILE A 46 -11.85 7.88 10.49
CA ILE A 46 -11.21 9.21 10.47
C ILE A 46 -12.16 10.39 10.31
N ARG A 47 -13.44 10.12 10.00
CA ARG A 47 -14.44 11.18 9.77
C ARG A 47 -14.57 12.08 11.01
N GLY A 48 -14.50 13.40 10.81
CA GLY A 48 -14.57 14.42 11.85
C GLY A 48 -13.32 14.52 12.72
N THR A 49 -12.24 13.80 12.40
CA THR A 49 -11.01 13.82 13.20
C THR A 49 -10.00 14.84 12.66
N PRO A 50 -9.06 15.33 13.47
CA PRO A 50 -7.95 16.16 12.99
C PRO A 50 -7.11 15.50 11.89
N MET A 51 -7.10 14.16 11.83
CA MET A 51 -6.40 13.41 10.77
C MET A 51 -7.08 13.60 9.41
N GLU A 52 -8.42 13.63 9.36
CA GLU A 52 -9.15 13.92 8.12
C GLU A 52 -8.82 15.34 7.64
N THR A 53 -8.85 16.33 8.54
CA THR A 53 -8.46 17.71 8.21
C THR A 53 -7.02 17.76 7.67
N LEU A 54 -6.08 17.07 8.33
CA LEU A 54 -4.69 17.00 7.88
C LEU A 54 -4.58 16.44 6.46
N VAL A 55 -5.24 15.32 6.15
CA VAL A 55 -5.17 14.69 4.83
C VAL A 55 -5.80 15.59 3.77
N VAL A 56 -6.98 16.16 4.05
CA VAL A 56 -7.68 17.08 3.13
C VAL A 56 -6.83 18.31 2.84
N ASP A 57 -6.27 18.95 3.87
CA ASP A 57 -5.44 20.13 3.73
C ASP A 57 -4.12 19.84 3.02
N THR A 58 -3.47 18.72 3.33
CA THR A 58 -2.22 18.34 2.67
C THR A 58 -2.48 18.08 1.18
N ARG A 59 -3.54 17.34 0.82
CA ARG A 59 -3.94 17.14 -0.59
C ARG A 59 -4.20 18.48 -1.29
N ARG A 60 -4.86 19.43 -0.62
CA ARG A 60 -5.10 20.77 -1.15
C ARG A 60 -3.79 21.52 -1.38
N ARG A 61 -2.86 21.53 -0.42
CA ARG A 61 -1.56 22.21 -0.56
C ARG A 61 -0.73 21.62 -1.69
N ILE A 62 -0.68 20.29 -1.79
CA ILE A 62 0.00 19.62 -2.90
C ILE A 62 -0.58 20.04 -4.24
N ARG A 63 -1.91 20.11 -4.38
CA ARG A 63 -2.54 20.64 -5.61
C ARG A 63 -2.11 22.09 -5.91
N GLN A 64 -2.01 22.95 -4.90
CA GLN A 64 -1.55 24.32 -5.12
C GLN A 64 -0.10 24.35 -5.63
N ILE A 65 0.80 23.55 -5.03
CA ILE A 65 2.19 23.41 -5.47
C ILE A 65 2.25 22.93 -6.92
N LEU A 66 1.53 21.85 -7.26
CA LEU A 66 1.51 21.28 -8.61
C LEU A 66 0.94 22.23 -9.67
N HIS A 67 0.06 23.16 -9.27
CA HIS A 67 -0.49 24.19 -10.15
C HIS A 67 0.27 25.52 -10.10
N GLY A 68 1.44 25.59 -9.43
CA GLY A 68 2.26 26.80 -9.35
C GLY A 68 1.64 27.94 -8.53
N LYS A 69 0.69 27.64 -7.64
CA LYS A 69 -0.01 28.60 -6.77
C LYS A 69 0.60 28.70 -5.36
N ASP A 70 1.56 27.84 -5.07
CA ASP A 70 2.33 27.77 -3.83
C ASP A 70 3.78 27.43 -4.25
N ASP A 71 4.74 28.24 -3.84
CA ASP A 71 6.15 28.16 -4.25
C ASP A 71 6.98 27.19 -3.40
N ARG A 72 6.35 26.58 -2.39
CA ARG A 72 7.00 25.57 -1.55
C ARG A 72 7.31 24.30 -2.33
N LEU A 73 8.39 23.63 -1.94
CA LEU A 73 8.78 22.34 -2.52
C LEU A 73 8.06 21.19 -1.82
N LEU A 74 7.37 20.34 -2.59
CA LEU A 74 6.88 19.05 -2.09
C LEU A 74 8.06 18.09 -1.88
N VAL A 75 8.20 17.56 -0.66
CA VAL A 75 9.26 16.61 -0.31
C VAL A 75 8.64 15.32 0.20
N VAL A 76 8.69 14.26 -0.62
CA VAL A 76 8.27 12.91 -0.22
C VAL A 76 9.50 12.12 0.23
N ILE A 77 9.65 11.91 1.55
CA ILE A 77 10.87 11.37 2.15
C ILE A 77 10.59 10.34 3.24
N GLY A 78 11.38 9.27 3.28
CA GLY A 78 11.25 8.20 4.27
C GLY A 78 11.88 6.88 3.82
N PRO A 79 11.65 5.79 4.58
CA PRO A 79 12.17 4.46 4.27
C PRO A 79 11.79 3.98 2.87
N CYS A 80 12.62 3.12 2.28
CA CYS A 80 12.33 2.55 0.96
C CYS A 80 11.06 1.68 0.96
N SER A 81 10.90 0.87 2.02
CA SER A 81 9.75 0.07 2.37
C SER A 81 9.74 -0.14 3.89
N ILE A 82 8.57 -0.14 4.51
CA ILE A 82 8.36 -0.32 5.95
C ILE A 82 8.18 -1.80 6.22
N HIS A 83 9.03 -2.38 7.08
CA HIS A 83 8.89 -3.74 7.61
C HIS A 83 8.65 -3.75 9.13
N ASP A 84 9.03 -2.68 9.83
CA ASP A 84 8.83 -2.52 11.27
C ASP A 84 8.02 -1.23 11.56
N PRO A 85 6.75 -1.36 12.00
CA PRO A 85 5.93 -0.22 12.39
C PRO A 85 6.51 0.63 13.53
N ALA A 86 7.26 0.02 14.47
CA ALA A 86 7.83 0.75 15.59
C ALA A 86 8.96 1.69 15.13
N ALA A 87 9.89 1.17 14.31
CA ALA A 87 10.92 1.99 13.67
C ALA A 87 10.32 3.07 12.75
N ALA A 88 9.25 2.77 12.02
CA ALA A 88 8.55 3.76 11.21
C ALA A 88 7.97 4.90 12.06
N MET A 89 7.42 4.61 13.24
CA MET A 89 6.94 5.63 14.16
C MET A 89 8.07 6.41 14.84
N ASP A 90 9.21 5.81 15.15
CA ASP A 90 10.40 6.55 15.60
C ASP A 90 10.86 7.54 14.52
N TYR A 91 10.94 7.11 13.27
CA TYR A 91 11.24 7.99 12.14
C TYR A 91 10.22 9.13 12.01
N ALA A 92 8.92 8.82 12.10
CA ALA A 92 7.85 9.81 12.03
C ALA A 92 7.99 10.90 13.12
N ARG A 93 8.31 10.50 14.35
CA ARG A 93 8.54 11.43 15.49
C ARG A 93 9.73 12.34 15.28
N ARG A 94 10.75 11.89 14.55
CA ARG A 94 11.91 12.72 14.18
C ARG A 94 11.63 13.62 12.98
N LEU A 95 10.82 13.17 12.02
CA LEU A 95 10.48 13.94 10.83
C LEU A 95 9.47 15.06 11.12
N LYS A 96 8.52 14.83 12.03
CA LYS A 96 7.46 15.81 12.34
C LYS A 96 8.00 17.20 12.77
N PRO A 97 8.96 17.33 13.70
CA PRO A 97 9.54 18.63 14.03
C PRO A 97 10.25 19.32 12.85
N LEU A 98 10.81 18.54 11.92
CA LEU A 98 11.45 19.09 10.72
C LEU A 98 10.40 19.62 9.73
N ARG A 99 9.28 18.89 9.57
CA ARG A 99 8.13 19.38 8.80
C ARG A 99 7.65 20.73 9.33
N ASP A 100 7.53 20.87 10.65
CA ASP A 100 7.06 22.11 11.27
C ASP A 100 8.05 23.25 11.08
N ARG A 101 9.34 22.98 11.32
CA ARG A 101 10.43 23.95 11.17
C ARG A 101 10.51 24.50 9.74
N HIS A 102 10.27 23.66 8.74
CA HIS A 102 10.41 24.02 7.32
C HIS A 102 9.07 24.30 6.62
N ALA A 103 7.96 24.43 7.36
CA ALA A 103 6.61 24.55 6.78
C ALA A 103 6.44 25.76 5.83
N GLY A 104 7.24 26.81 6.01
CA GLY A 104 7.24 28.00 5.15
C GLY A 104 7.88 27.81 3.77
N THR A 105 8.70 26.78 3.58
CA THR A 105 9.40 26.53 2.30
C THR A 105 9.19 25.12 1.75
N LEU A 106 8.82 24.16 2.60
CA LEU A 106 8.63 22.76 2.23
C LEU A 106 7.22 22.27 2.65
N GLU A 107 6.59 21.47 1.79
CA GLU A 107 5.49 20.59 2.19
C GLU A 107 6.05 19.17 2.31
N VAL A 108 6.42 18.78 3.53
CA VAL A 108 7.01 17.47 3.81
C VAL A 108 5.91 16.42 4.00
N VAL A 109 6.02 15.33 3.25
CA VAL A 109 5.18 14.13 3.34
C VAL A 109 6.06 12.91 3.61
N MET A 110 5.69 12.12 4.61
CA MET A 110 6.44 10.90 4.93
C MET A 110 6.17 9.84 3.85
N ARG A 111 7.25 9.24 3.34
CA ARG A 111 7.16 8.06 2.47
C ARG A 111 6.84 6.82 3.31
N VAL A 112 5.66 6.23 3.08
CA VAL A 112 5.11 5.07 3.80
C VAL A 112 4.77 3.97 2.79
N TYR A 113 5.80 3.31 2.25
CA TYR A 113 5.61 2.26 1.25
C TYR A 113 5.66 0.90 1.94
N PHE A 114 4.71 0.01 1.63
CA PHE A 114 4.64 -1.30 2.28
C PHE A 114 5.39 -2.40 1.53
N GLU A 115 5.65 -2.20 0.24
CA GLU A 115 6.30 -3.18 -0.62
C GLU A 115 7.26 -2.50 -1.59
N LYS A 116 8.29 -3.25 -2.01
CA LYS A 116 9.13 -2.91 -3.17
C LYS A 116 8.89 -3.96 -4.25
N PRO A 117 8.37 -3.60 -5.44
CA PRO A 117 8.18 -4.55 -6.54
C PRO A 117 9.49 -5.20 -7.00
N ARG A 118 9.51 -6.54 -7.09
CA ARG A 118 10.68 -7.33 -7.53
C ARG A 118 10.32 -8.28 -8.66
N THR A 119 11.28 -8.54 -9.53
CA THR A 119 11.21 -9.60 -10.57
C THR A 119 11.80 -10.92 -10.08
N THR A 120 12.48 -10.93 -8.93
CA THR A 120 13.06 -12.10 -8.28
C THR A 120 12.34 -12.42 -6.97
N VAL A 121 12.53 -13.64 -6.46
CA VAL A 121 12.01 -14.07 -5.15
C VAL A 121 12.57 -13.19 -4.04
N GLY A 122 11.73 -12.87 -3.07
CA GLY A 122 12.06 -12.08 -1.88
C GLY A 122 10.79 -11.62 -1.17
N TRP A 123 10.99 -10.99 -0.01
CA TRP A 123 9.89 -10.52 0.85
C TRP A 123 8.86 -9.67 0.09
N LYS A 124 7.57 -9.96 0.33
CA LYS A 124 6.43 -9.39 -0.41
C LYS A 124 5.85 -8.11 0.20
N GLY A 125 6.49 -7.58 1.24
CA GLY A 125 6.05 -6.34 1.88
C GLY A 125 5.16 -6.56 3.09
N LEU A 126 4.96 -5.53 3.89
CA LEU A 126 4.31 -5.60 5.20
C LEU A 126 2.83 -5.99 5.10
N ILE A 127 2.15 -5.58 4.04
CA ILE A 127 0.76 -5.97 3.81
C ILE A 127 0.70 -7.47 3.50
N ASN A 128 1.55 -7.96 2.59
CA ASN A 128 1.47 -9.34 2.12
C ASN A 128 2.05 -10.34 3.12
N ASP A 129 3.16 -10.01 3.78
CA ASP A 129 3.90 -10.91 4.68
C ASP A 129 4.39 -10.13 5.91
N PRO A 130 3.50 -9.79 6.86
CA PRO A 130 3.81 -8.89 7.97
C PRO A 130 4.85 -9.42 8.96
N TYR A 131 5.04 -10.75 9.00
CA TYR A 131 5.89 -11.42 9.97
C TYR A 131 7.26 -11.82 9.41
N LEU A 132 7.54 -11.50 8.13
CA LEU A 132 8.80 -11.80 7.45
C LEU A 132 9.13 -13.31 7.48
N ASP A 133 8.10 -14.16 7.50
CA ASP A 133 8.19 -15.60 7.69
C ASP A 133 7.45 -16.39 6.60
N GLU A 134 7.01 -15.71 5.54
CA GLU A 134 6.25 -16.28 4.43
C GLU A 134 4.89 -16.87 4.84
N SER A 135 4.33 -16.42 5.98
CA SER A 135 3.00 -16.84 6.45
C SER A 135 1.85 -16.22 5.65
N PHE A 136 2.11 -15.17 4.87
CA PHE A 136 1.15 -14.48 4.02
C PHE A 136 -0.15 -14.03 4.72
N ARG A 137 -0.04 -13.52 5.95
CA ARG A 137 -1.19 -13.06 6.76
C ARG A 137 -1.67 -11.66 6.32
N ILE A 138 -2.27 -11.60 5.12
CA ILE A 138 -2.69 -10.35 4.46
C ILE A 138 -3.74 -9.58 5.29
N ASP A 139 -4.67 -10.29 5.91
CA ASP A 139 -5.69 -9.72 6.82
C ASP A 139 -5.05 -8.93 7.97
N GLU A 140 -4.01 -9.51 8.58
CA GLU A 140 -3.26 -8.88 9.64
C GLU A 140 -2.36 -7.76 9.11
N GLY A 141 -1.73 -7.94 7.95
CA GLY A 141 -0.90 -6.94 7.28
C GLY A 141 -1.68 -5.68 6.89
N LEU A 142 -2.90 -5.82 6.38
CA LEU A 142 -3.81 -4.69 6.11
C LEU A 142 -4.16 -3.92 7.38
N ARG A 143 -4.44 -4.63 8.47
CA ARG A 143 -4.72 -4.02 9.78
C ARG A 143 -3.50 -3.24 10.29
N ILE A 144 -2.30 -3.83 10.22
CA ILE A 144 -1.04 -3.21 10.65
C ILE A 144 -0.75 -1.97 9.81
N ALA A 145 -0.88 -2.06 8.48
CA ALA A 145 -0.65 -0.95 7.55
C ALA A 145 -1.61 0.22 7.82
N ARG A 146 -2.90 -0.05 7.99
CA ARG A 146 -3.91 0.98 8.30
C ARG A 146 -3.66 1.64 9.66
N GLN A 147 -3.36 0.84 10.69
CA GLN A 147 -3.03 1.37 12.02
C GLN A 147 -1.80 2.28 11.98
N LEU A 148 -0.74 1.87 11.28
CA LEU A 148 0.47 2.69 11.14
C LEU A 148 0.18 4.03 10.46
N LEU A 149 -0.60 4.01 9.37
CA LEU A 149 -1.01 5.23 8.67
C LEU A 149 -1.84 6.15 9.57
N LEU A 150 -2.74 5.59 10.38
CA LEU A 150 -3.47 6.36 11.38
C LEU A 150 -2.54 7.01 12.40
N ASP A 151 -1.59 6.26 12.96
CA ASP A 151 -0.69 6.78 13.99
C ASP A 151 0.24 7.88 13.44
N ILE A 152 0.71 7.73 12.20
CA ILE A 152 1.48 8.76 11.48
C ILE A 152 0.64 10.03 11.27
N ASN A 153 -0.59 9.89 10.77
CA ASN A 153 -1.48 11.04 10.59
C ASN A 153 -1.90 11.68 11.92
N ARG A 154 -2.10 10.89 12.99
CA ARG A 154 -2.44 11.37 14.34
C ARG A 154 -1.32 12.20 14.94
N LEU A 155 -0.06 11.87 14.63
CA LEU A 155 1.11 12.67 14.98
C LEU A 155 1.14 14.04 14.25
N GLY A 156 0.26 14.25 13.26
CA GLY A 156 0.22 15.45 12.44
C GLY A 156 1.19 15.39 11.26
N LEU A 157 1.63 14.21 10.83
CA LEU A 157 2.53 14.01 9.70
C LEU A 157 1.75 13.31 8.56
N PRO A 158 1.62 13.90 7.36
CA PRO A 158 0.92 13.25 6.26
C PRO A 158 1.77 12.12 5.68
N ALA A 159 1.09 11.07 5.22
CA ALA A 159 1.70 9.91 4.57
C ALA A 159 1.51 9.94 3.05
N GLY A 160 2.53 9.49 2.32
CA GLY A 160 2.47 9.21 0.89
C GLY A 160 2.89 7.76 0.60
N SER A 161 2.20 7.10 -0.32
CA SER A 161 2.42 5.68 -0.66
C SER A 161 2.45 5.44 -2.16
N GLU A 162 2.95 4.28 -2.57
CA GLU A 162 2.81 3.74 -3.92
C GLU A 162 1.63 2.75 -3.95
N PHE A 163 0.85 2.78 -5.02
CA PHE A 163 -0.28 1.85 -5.24
C PHE A 163 0.14 0.82 -6.28
N LEU A 164 0.30 -0.43 -5.84
CA LEU A 164 0.80 -1.54 -6.65
C LEU A 164 -0.30 -2.45 -7.22
N ASP A 165 -1.50 -2.33 -6.68
CA ASP A 165 -2.69 -3.08 -7.07
C ASP A 165 -3.93 -2.17 -6.95
N VAL A 166 -5.08 -2.66 -7.41
CA VAL A 166 -6.34 -1.90 -7.48
C VAL A 166 -7.31 -2.17 -6.32
N ILE A 167 -6.93 -3.00 -5.36
CA ILE A 167 -7.74 -3.43 -4.22
C ILE A 167 -7.29 -2.75 -2.93
N SER A 168 -5.99 -2.77 -2.63
CA SER A 168 -5.41 -2.16 -1.42
C SER A 168 -5.78 -0.68 -1.23
N PRO A 169 -5.97 0.17 -2.26
CA PRO A 169 -6.43 1.54 -2.06
C PRO A 169 -7.78 1.65 -1.33
N GLN A 170 -8.65 0.65 -1.42
CA GLN A 170 -9.94 0.65 -0.70
C GLN A 170 -9.75 0.54 0.83
N TYR A 171 -8.63 -0.03 1.29
CA TYR A 171 -8.36 -0.24 2.71
C TYR A 171 -7.58 0.90 3.37
N ILE A 172 -6.79 1.66 2.59
CA ILE A 172 -5.84 2.64 3.14
C ILE A 172 -5.86 3.99 2.43
N GLY A 173 -6.50 4.11 1.27
CA GLY A 173 -6.43 5.29 0.40
C GLY A 173 -6.98 6.57 1.02
N ASP A 174 -7.90 6.45 1.99
CA ASP A 174 -8.43 7.56 2.78
C ASP A 174 -7.38 8.25 3.67
N LEU A 175 -6.27 7.56 3.99
CA LEU A 175 -5.19 8.05 4.85
C LEU A 175 -3.99 8.62 4.07
N ILE A 176 -4.02 8.55 2.74
CA ILE A 176 -2.90 8.91 1.87
C ILE A 176 -3.05 10.34 1.36
N SER A 177 -2.04 11.19 1.59
CA SER A 177 -2.02 12.57 1.13
C SER A 177 -1.39 12.75 -0.26
N TRP A 178 -0.56 11.81 -0.69
CA TRP A 178 0.08 11.77 -2.01
C TRP A 178 0.30 10.33 -2.46
N GLY A 179 0.02 10.02 -3.73
CA GLY A 179 0.20 8.68 -4.29
C GLY A 179 1.27 8.62 -5.38
N ALA A 180 1.84 7.43 -5.59
CA ALA A 180 2.70 7.13 -6.73
C ALA A 180 2.18 5.93 -7.52
N ILE A 181 2.32 6.01 -8.85
CA ILE A 181 2.32 4.87 -9.75
C ILE A 181 3.76 4.59 -10.17
N GLY A 182 4.19 3.34 -10.00
CA GLY A 182 5.57 2.93 -10.20
C GLY A 182 5.97 2.86 -11.67
N ALA A 183 7.28 2.89 -11.94
CA ALA A 183 7.84 2.87 -13.30
C ALA A 183 7.38 1.66 -14.14
N ARG A 184 7.11 0.52 -13.47
CA ARG A 184 6.63 -0.72 -14.11
C ARG A 184 5.11 -0.78 -14.29
N THR A 185 4.37 0.16 -13.71
CA THR A 185 2.89 0.21 -13.77
C THR A 185 2.37 1.51 -14.39
N THR A 186 3.23 2.51 -14.65
CA THR A 186 2.86 3.77 -15.32
C THR A 186 2.17 3.55 -16.67
N GLU A 187 2.60 2.56 -17.46
CA GLU A 187 1.99 2.26 -18.76
C GLU A 187 0.74 1.36 -18.64
N SER A 188 0.47 0.78 -17.48
CA SER A 188 -0.68 -0.08 -17.26
C SER A 188 -1.97 0.73 -17.27
N GLN A 189 -2.88 0.42 -18.20
CA GLN A 189 -4.18 1.06 -18.31
C GLN A 189 -4.97 0.99 -16.99
N VAL A 190 -5.04 -0.19 -16.36
CA VAL A 190 -5.74 -0.41 -15.09
C VAL A 190 -5.20 0.49 -13.97
N HIS A 191 -3.89 0.75 -13.94
CA HIS A 191 -3.32 1.67 -12.95
C HIS A 191 -3.60 3.14 -13.27
N ARG A 192 -3.76 3.51 -14.55
CA ARG A 192 -4.21 4.85 -14.96
C ARG A 192 -5.69 5.07 -14.64
N GLU A 193 -6.51 4.06 -14.85
CA GLU A 193 -7.92 4.05 -14.44
C GLU A 193 -8.05 4.20 -12.92
N LEU A 194 -7.26 3.42 -12.16
CA LEU A 194 -7.15 3.60 -10.71
C LEU A 194 -6.78 5.05 -10.36
N ALA A 195 -5.71 5.59 -10.95
CA ALA A 195 -5.26 6.96 -10.69
C ALA A 195 -6.31 8.02 -11.00
N SER A 196 -7.19 7.79 -11.98
CA SER A 196 -8.30 8.69 -12.29
C SER A 196 -9.35 8.78 -11.18
N GLY A 197 -9.48 7.73 -10.36
CA GLY A 197 -10.42 7.68 -9.23
C GLY A 197 -9.78 7.96 -7.86
N LEU A 198 -8.45 8.03 -7.77
CA LEU A 198 -7.77 8.28 -6.49
C LEU A 198 -7.96 9.73 -6.02
N SER A 199 -8.30 9.89 -4.73
CA SER A 199 -8.57 11.21 -4.16
C SER A 199 -7.32 12.04 -3.85
N ALA A 200 -6.15 11.41 -3.78
CA ALA A 200 -4.86 12.05 -3.56
C ALA A 200 -4.22 12.46 -4.90
N PRO A 201 -3.41 13.54 -4.96
CA PRO A 201 -2.56 13.80 -6.12
C PRO A 201 -1.61 12.63 -6.39
N ILE A 202 -1.46 12.25 -7.66
CA ILE A 202 -0.69 11.08 -8.09
C ILE A 202 0.52 11.49 -8.91
N GLY A 203 1.70 10.96 -8.57
CA GLY A 203 2.89 11.04 -9.41
C GLY A 203 3.10 9.76 -10.21
N PHE A 204 3.31 9.89 -11.52
CA PHE A 204 3.73 8.80 -12.39
C PHE A 204 5.26 8.82 -12.54
N LYS A 205 5.92 7.70 -12.26
CA LYS A 205 7.36 7.57 -12.55
C LYS A 205 7.56 7.36 -14.06
N ASN A 206 8.67 7.90 -14.60
CA ASN A 206 9.15 7.53 -15.93
C ASN A 206 9.48 6.03 -16.01
N GLY A 207 9.60 5.51 -17.23
CA GLY A 207 9.94 4.11 -17.50
C GLY A 207 11.29 3.71 -16.90
N THR A 208 11.50 2.41 -16.68
CA THR A 208 12.75 1.88 -16.10
C THR A 208 13.98 2.14 -16.98
N ASP A 209 13.76 2.44 -18.26
CA ASP A 209 14.73 2.83 -19.28
C ASP A 209 14.91 4.36 -19.40
N GLY A 210 14.19 5.15 -18.60
CA GLY A 210 14.20 6.61 -18.68
C GLY A 210 13.11 7.22 -19.56
N ASN A 211 12.20 6.42 -20.14
CA ASN A 211 11.15 6.93 -21.03
C ASN A 211 10.18 7.87 -20.28
N ILE A 212 10.17 9.15 -20.67
CA ILE A 212 9.29 10.18 -20.08
C ILE A 212 7.90 10.24 -20.73
N LYS A 213 7.72 9.72 -21.96
CA LYS A 213 6.45 9.86 -22.70
C LYS A 213 5.31 9.06 -22.08
N ILE A 214 5.65 8.03 -21.31
CA ILE A 214 4.65 7.22 -20.63
C ILE A 214 4.11 7.90 -19.37
N ALA A 215 4.81 8.90 -18.80
CA ALA A 215 4.44 9.55 -17.55
C ALA A 215 3.56 10.79 -17.76
#